data_AF-A0A382TDD8-F1
#
_entry.id   AF-A0A382TDD8-F1
#
_cell.length_a   1.000
_cell.length_b   1.000
_cell.length_c   1.000
_cell.angle_alpha   90.00
_cell.angle_beta   90.00
_cell.angle_gamma   90.00
#
_symmetry.space_group_name_H-M   'P 1'
#
loop_
_entity.id
_entity.type
_entity.pdbx_description
1 polymer ?
#
loop_
_entity_poly.entity_id
_entity_poly.type
_entity_poly.pdbx_seq_one_letter_code
_entity_poly.pdbx_strand_id
1 'polypeptide(L)'
;TRGEDLVESTHIHRVLQSILGLKTPFYFHHPLILDSNGARLSKRTRAQTVRAMKTLGYSPKDVINLFGKKNLLSLLSLIKNT
;
A
#
# COMPACT_ATOMS: atom_id res chain seq x y z
N THR A 1 3.91 0.18 7.73
CA THR A 1 2.92 0.99 7.00
C THR A 1 1.85 0.06 6.45
N ARG A 2 0.66 0.55 6.13
CA ARG A 2 -0.40 -0.26 5.50
C ARG A 2 -1.24 0.59 4.55
N GLY A 3 -2.06 -0.03 3.70
CA GLY A 3 -2.88 0.72 2.75
C GLY A 3 -3.94 1.60 3.41
N GLU A 4 -4.30 2.68 2.73
CA GLU A 4 -5.40 3.57 3.07
C GLU A 4 -6.76 2.85 3.10
N ASP A 5 -6.90 1.74 2.36
CA ASP A 5 -8.08 0.88 2.43
C ASP A 5 -8.33 0.25 3.81
N LEU A 6 -7.36 0.29 4.71
CA LEU A 6 -7.48 -0.23 6.07
C LEU A 6 -7.77 0.85 7.13
N VAL A 7 -7.98 2.12 6.73
CA VAL A 7 -8.27 3.22 7.67
C VAL A 7 -9.52 2.93 8.48
N GLU A 8 -10.64 2.59 7.84
CA GLU A 8 -11.91 2.33 8.51
C GLU A 8 -11.82 1.18 9.53
N SER A 9 -11.09 0.10 9.20
CA SER A 9 -10.89 -1.03 10.11
C SER A 9 -10.06 -0.70 11.35
N THR A 10 -9.33 0.42 11.34
CA THR A 10 -8.48 0.87 12.47
C THR A 10 -9.29 1.09 13.72
N HIS A 11 -10.50 1.64 13.59
CA HIS A 11 -11.37 1.91 14.73
C HIS A 11 -11.70 0.63 15.49
N ILE A 12 -12.07 -0.43 14.76
CA ILE A 12 -12.37 -1.74 15.33
C ILE A 12 -11.11 -2.34 15.98
N HIS A 13 -9.96 -2.30 15.30
CA HIS A 13 -8.71 -2.78 15.88
C HIS A 13 -8.36 -2.06 17.18
N ARG A 14 -8.62 -0.75 17.25
CA ARG A 14 -8.35 0.08 18.42
C ARG A 14 -9.21 -0.27 19.62
N VAL A 15 -10.49 -0.53 19.39
CA VAL A 15 -11.42 -1.02 20.42
C VAL A 15 -10.96 -2.39 20.93
N LEU A 16 -10.68 -3.33 20.02
CA LEU A 16 -10.20 -4.66 20.41
C LEU A 16 -8.90 -4.60 21.21
N GLN A 17 -7.94 -3.78 20.79
CA GLN A 17 -6.68 -3.58 21.52
C GLN A 17 -6.93 -3.03 22.93
N SER A 18 -7.90 -2.13 23.11
CA SER A 18 -8.25 -1.62 24.44
C SER A 18 -8.85 -2.70 25.33
N ILE A 19 -9.78 -3.51 24.80
CA ILE A 19 -10.45 -4.57 25.56
C ILE A 19 -9.45 -5.68 25.95
N LEU A 20 -8.53 -6.00 25.05
CA LEU A 20 -7.53 -7.06 25.25
C LEU A 20 -6.26 -6.58 25.96
N GLY A 21 -6.16 -5.31 26.34
CA GLY A 21 -4.95 -4.75 26.98
C GLY A 21 -3.71 -4.76 26.10
N LEU A 22 -3.86 -4.71 24.78
CA LEU A 22 -2.77 -4.77 23.81
C LEU A 22 -2.18 -3.38 23.54
N LYS A 23 -0.85 -3.34 23.31
CA LYS A 23 -0.15 -2.12 22.91
C LYS A 23 -0.67 -1.58 21.58
N THR A 24 -0.74 -0.26 21.51
CA THR A 24 -1.11 0.50 20.31
C THR A 24 0.11 0.76 19.45
N PRO A 25 0.17 0.26 18.20
CA PRO A 25 1.21 0.69 17.27
C PRO A 25 0.86 2.07 16.71
N PHE A 26 1.87 2.77 16.20
CA PHE A 26 1.66 3.91 15.31
C PHE A 26 1.16 3.42 13.95
N TYR A 27 0.05 3.98 13.49
CA TYR A 27 -0.53 3.65 12.19
C TYR A 27 -0.10 4.67 11.15
N PHE A 28 0.53 4.19 10.10
CA PHE A 28 0.77 4.96 8.89
C PHE A 28 0.06 4.30 7.71
N HIS A 29 -0.95 5.00 7.19
CA HIS A 29 -1.77 4.59 6.07
C HIS A 29 -1.27 5.28 4.81
N HIS A 30 -0.70 4.49 3.89
CA HIS A 30 -0.18 5.03 2.64
C HIS A 30 -1.24 4.98 1.53
N PRO A 31 -1.21 5.92 0.56
CA PRO A 31 -2.11 5.91 -0.58
C PRO A 31 -2.05 4.60 -1.38
N LEU A 32 -3.15 4.26 -2.02
CA LEU A 32 -3.24 3.10 -2.89
C LEU A 32 -2.67 3.40 -4.27
N ILE A 33 -2.18 2.36 -4.94
CA ILE A 33 -1.67 2.48 -6.29
C ILE A 33 -2.86 2.50 -7.27
N LEU A 34 -2.88 3.52 -8.11
CA LEU A 34 -3.88 3.74 -9.15
C LEU A 34 -3.28 3.45 -10.53
N ASP A 35 -4.13 3.12 -11.50
CA ASP A 35 -3.77 3.07 -12.91
C ASP A 35 -3.71 4.48 -13.54
N SER A 36 -3.43 4.53 -14.84
CA SER A 36 -3.37 5.79 -15.61
C SER A 36 -4.70 6.55 -15.67
N ASN A 37 -5.82 5.88 -15.38
CA ASN A 37 -7.15 6.47 -15.36
C ASN A 37 -7.60 6.83 -13.93
N GLY A 38 -6.71 6.69 -12.93
CA GLY A 38 -7.01 6.95 -11.53
C GLY A 38 -7.82 5.83 -10.85
N ALA A 39 -8.05 4.70 -11.53
CA ALA A 39 -8.75 3.57 -10.93
C ALA A 39 -7.80 2.72 -10.09
N ARG A 40 -8.29 2.24 -8.95
CA ARG A 40 -7.50 1.41 -8.04
C ARG A 40 -7.06 0.10 -8.71
N LEU A 41 -5.77 -0.20 -8.65
CA LEU A 41 -5.26 -1.50 -9.08
C LEU A 41 -5.81 -2.61 -8.18
N SER A 42 -6.46 -3.60 -8.78
CA SER A 42 -7.03 -4.74 -8.07
C SER A 42 -7.15 -5.94 -8.98
N LYS A 43 -7.37 -7.13 -8.39
CA LYS A 43 -7.71 -8.33 -9.17
C LYS A 43 -8.99 -8.14 -10.00
N ARG A 44 -9.94 -7.32 -9.52
CA ARG A 44 -11.21 -7.04 -10.22
C ARG A 44 -11.01 -6.20 -11.47
N THR A 45 -10.07 -5.25 -11.44
CA THR A 45 -9.70 -4.44 -12.60
C THR A 45 -8.75 -5.16 -13.55
N ARG A 46 -8.55 -6.48 -13.37
CA ARG A 46 -7.58 -7.30 -14.13
C ARG A 46 -6.18 -6.69 -14.17
N ALA A 47 -5.82 -5.96 -13.12
CA ALA A 47 -4.47 -5.43 -12.96
C ALA A 47 -3.47 -6.60 -12.99
N GLN A 48 -2.32 -6.37 -13.64
CA GLN A 48 -1.27 -7.38 -13.70
C GLN A 48 -0.84 -7.77 -12.28
N THR A 49 -0.72 -9.07 -12.06
CA THR A 49 -0.23 -9.59 -10.77
C THR A 49 1.30 -9.64 -10.77
N VAL A 50 1.91 -9.54 -9.59
CA VAL A 50 3.37 -9.71 -9.43
C VAL A 50 3.84 -11.05 -10.01
N ARG A 51 3.03 -12.11 -9.87
CA ARG A 51 3.34 -13.43 -10.46
C ARG A 51 3.37 -13.37 -11.98
N ALA A 52 2.37 -12.75 -12.61
CA ALA A 52 2.33 -12.59 -14.06
C ALA A 52 3.52 -11.77 -14.57
N MET A 53 3.86 -10.68 -13.89
CA MET A 53 5.05 -9.87 -14.21
C MET A 53 6.33 -10.71 -14.11
N LYS A 54 6.48 -11.53 -13.07
CA LYS A 54 7.63 -12.43 -12.94
C LYS A 54 7.72 -13.43 -14.09
N THR A 55 6.60 -14.02 -14.50
CA THR A 55 6.55 -14.93 -15.66
C THR A 55 6.90 -14.23 -16.97
N LEU A 56 6.55 -12.95 -17.10
CA LEU A 56 6.92 -12.10 -18.24
C LEU A 56 8.38 -11.61 -18.20
N GLY A 57 9.16 -12.00 -17.19
CA GLY A 57 10.59 -11.66 -17.10
C GLY A 57 10.91 -10.33 -16.42
N TYR A 58 9.94 -9.66 -15.80
CA TYR A 58 10.20 -8.42 -15.06
C TYR A 58 11.06 -8.67 -13.82
N SER A 59 12.12 -7.87 -13.65
CA SER A 59 12.86 -7.82 -12.40
C SER A 59 12.11 -6.97 -11.36
N PRO A 60 12.40 -7.13 -10.05
CA PRO A 60 11.86 -6.24 -9.02
C PRO A 60 12.14 -4.75 -9.29
N LYS A 61 13.31 -4.44 -9.87
CA LYS A 61 13.69 -3.07 -10.22
C LYS A 61 12.81 -2.50 -11.33
N ASP A 62 12.47 -3.31 -12.33
CA ASP A 62 11.57 -2.89 -13.40
C ASP A 62 10.18 -2.58 -12.86
N VAL A 63 9.65 -3.46 -12.01
CA VAL A 63 8.35 -3.26 -11.34
C VAL A 63 8.34 -1.99 -10.50
N ILE A 64 9.39 -1.73 -9.72
CA ILE A 64 9.53 -0.49 -8.93
C ILE A 64 9.58 0.74 -9.84
N ASN A 65 10.29 0.66 -10.96
CA ASN A 65 10.40 1.76 -11.92
C ASN A 65 9.07 2.07 -12.61
N LEU A 66 8.23 1.06 -12.89
CA LEU A 66 6.90 1.23 -13.49
C LEU A 66 5.97 2.09 -12.63
N PHE A 67 6.10 2.03 -11.30
CA PHE A 67 5.28 2.85 -10.39
C PHE A 67 5.76 4.29 -10.26
N GLY A 68 6.90 4.63 -10.88
CA GLY A 68 7.49 5.95 -10.93
C GLY A 68 8.18 6.38 -9.63
N LYS A 69 9.42 6.91 -9.74
CA LYS A 69 10.16 7.48 -8.60
C LYS A 69 9.35 8.53 -7.84
N LYS A 70 8.45 9.28 -8.49
CA LYS A 70 7.62 10.32 -7.84
C LYS A 70 6.70 9.75 -6.74
N ASN A 71 6.04 8.62 -6.98
CA ASN A 71 5.15 8.00 -5.99
C ASN A 71 5.96 7.41 -4.83
N LEU A 72 7.07 6.72 -5.13
CA LEU A 72 7.91 6.10 -4.11
C LEU A 72 8.70 7.13 -3.27
N LEU A 73 9.21 8.19 -3.89
CA LEU A 73 9.88 9.28 -3.17
C LEU A 73 8.90 10.09 -2.33
N SER A 74 7.65 10.29 -2.78
CA SER A 74 6.61 10.89 -1.93
C SER A 74 6.31 10.01 -0.71
N LEU A 75 6.21 8.69 -0.91
CA LEU A 75 6.02 7.70 0.16
C LEU A 75 7.19 7.71 1.16
N LEU A 76 8.42 7.70 0.66
CA LEU A 76 9.63 7.72 1.47
C LEU A 76 9.83 9.05 2.19
N SER A 77 9.39 10.18 1.59
CA SER A 77 9.41 11.49 2.23
C SER A 77 8.36 11.62 3.34
N LEU A 78 7.17 11.04 3.17
CA LEU A 78 6.17 10.97 4.23
C LEU A 78 6.64 10.12 5.41
N ILE A 79 7.31 8.98 5.15
CA ILE A 79 7.82 8.09 6.20
C ILE A 79 8.98 8.72 7.00
N LYS A 80 9.76 9.63 6.40
CA LYS A 80 10.88 10.30 7.07
C LYS A 80 10.49 11.53 7.90
N ASN A 81 9.28 12.06 7.73
CA ASN A 81 8.76 13.25 8.43
C ASN A 81 7.81 12.91 9.61
N THR A 82 7.70 11.63 9.97
CA THR A 82 6.99 11.09 11.14
C THR A 82 7.94 10.28 11.98
#